data_AF-A0A3M1BQ85-F1
#
_entry.id   AF-A0A3M1BQ85-F1
#
_cell.length_a   1.000
_cell.length_b   1.000
_cell.length_c   1.000
_cell.angle_alpha   90.00
_cell.angle_beta   90.00
_cell.angle_gamma   90.00
#
_symmetry.space_group_name_H-M   'P 1'
#
loop_
_entity.id
_entity.type
_entity.pdbx_description
1 polymer ?
#
loop_
_entity_poly.entity_id
_entity_poly.type
_entity_poly.pdbx_seq_one_letter_code
_entity_poly.pdbx_strand_id
1 'polypeptide(L)'
;LKEGLYDLVDWENLLEEIEDMAQKHLDSCISHLAVILEHMYEWDHFRQWTKAGKEKGGLSWIRSIDRARTEISKLFRRYPSLRNKLPDYLELAWQDAVDELKLWLKDISKESLISQLPSRCPYTYEEAMTRDLRREL
;
A
#
# COMPACT_ATOMS: atom_id res chain seq x y z
N LEU A 1 -32.66 -7.51 -16.01
CA LEU A 1 -33.04 -8.57 -15.06
C LEU A 1 -34.56 -8.68 -15.09
N LYS A 2 -35.05 -9.75 -15.71
CA LYS A 2 -36.47 -10.10 -15.90
C LYS A 2 -36.59 -11.57 -15.53
N GLU A 3 -37.69 -11.90 -14.84
CA GLU A 3 -38.10 -13.23 -14.34
C GLU A 3 -37.63 -13.56 -12.92
N GLY A 4 -38.57 -13.41 -11.97
CA GLY A 4 -38.40 -13.57 -10.53
C GLY A 4 -38.38 -15.04 -10.09
N LEU A 5 -37.32 -15.75 -10.44
CA LEU A 5 -36.98 -17.08 -9.90
C LEU A 5 -36.04 -16.94 -8.69
N TYR A 6 -36.50 -16.23 -7.65
CA TYR A 6 -35.71 -15.96 -6.45
C TYR A 6 -35.39 -17.23 -5.63
N ASP A 7 -36.21 -18.28 -5.76
CA ASP A 7 -36.05 -19.54 -5.02
C ASP A 7 -34.98 -20.49 -5.60
N LEU A 8 -34.48 -20.20 -6.81
CA LEU A 8 -33.39 -20.95 -7.46
C LEU A 8 -32.03 -20.28 -7.27
N VAL A 9 -32.00 -19.10 -6.66
CA VAL A 9 -30.76 -18.39 -6.38
C VAL A 9 -30.17 -18.97 -5.09
N ASP A 10 -28.95 -19.45 -5.20
CA ASP A 10 -28.14 -19.85 -4.05
C ASP A 10 -27.62 -18.59 -3.34
N TRP A 11 -28.46 -18.06 -2.45
CA TRP A 11 -28.21 -16.79 -1.77
C TRP A 11 -27.00 -16.83 -0.83
N GLU A 12 -26.63 -18.00 -0.32
CA GLU A 12 -25.49 -18.17 0.57
C GLU A 12 -24.18 -18.03 -0.22
N ASN A 13 -24.05 -18.78 -1.33
CA ASN A 13 -22.91 -18.64 -2.23
C ASN A 13 -22.79 -17.22 -2.83
N LEU A 14 -23.91 -16.59 -3.18
CA LEU A 14 -23.90 -15.21 -3.69
C LEU A 14 -23.43 -14.19 -2.65
N LEU A 15 -23.82 -14.36 -1.38
CA LEU A 15 -23.40 -13.47 -0.31
C LEU A 15 -21.90 -13.63 -0.03
N GLU A 16 -21.41 -14.87 0.05
CA GLU A 16 -19.98 -15.18 0.21
C GLU A 16 -19.15 -14.55 -0.91
N GLU A 17 -19.56 -14.69 -2.18
CA GLU A 17 -18.86 -14.08 -3.31
C GLU A 17 -18.77 -12.54 -3.21
N ILE A 18 -19.82 -11.88 -2.71
CA ILE A 18 -19.86 -10.43 -2.51
C ILE A 18 -18.91 -10.01 -1.39
N GLU A 19 -18.88 -10.75 -0.29
CA GLU A 19 -17.98 -10.51 0.85
C GLU A 19 -16.51 -10.72 0.45
N ASP A 20 -16.22 -11.81 -0.25
CA ASP A 20 -14.90 -12.11 -0.81
C ASP A 20 -14.41 -11.03 -1.77
N MET A 21 -15.30 -10.54 -2.64
CA MET A 21 -14.95 -9.47 -3.57
C MET A 21 -14.65 -8.16 -2.80
N ALA A 22 -15.44 -7.83 -1.78
CA ALA A 22 -15.18 -6.67 -0.94
C ALA A 22 -13.84 -6.78 -0.20
N GLN A 23 -13.48 -7.97 0.29
CA GLN A 23 -12.21 -8.24 0.95
C GLN A 23 -11.03 -8.09 -0.02
N LYS A 24 -11.11 -8.68 -1.22
CA LYS A 24 -10.06 -8.57 -2.25
C LYS A 24 -9.75 -7.11 -2.63
N HIS A 25 -10.75 -6.25 -2.68
CA HIS A 25 -10.53 -4.83 -2.98
C HIS A 25 -9.87 -4.07 -1.82
N LEU A 26 -10.19 -4.44 -0.58
CA LEU A 26 -9.51 -3.92 0.60
C LEU A 26 -8.06 -4.39 0.64
N ASP A 27 -7.80 -5.68 0.42
CA ASP A 27 -6.44 -6.24 0.33
C ASP A 27 -5.62 -5.52 -0.73
N SER A 28 -6.22 -5.25 -1.90
CA SER A 28 -5.56 -4.47 -2.95
C SER A 28 -5.18 -3.06 -2.49
N CYS A 29 -6.03 -2.40 -1.70
CA CYS A 29 -5.71 -1.10 -1.12
C CYS A 29 -4.57 -1.20 -0.11
N ILE A 30 -4.55 -2.25 0.72
CA ILE A 30 -3.51 -2.50 1.73
C ILE A 30 -2.17 -2.73 1.04
N SER A 31 -2.11 -3.56 0.00
CA SER A 31 -0.87 -3.79 -0.76
C SER A 31 -0.35 -2.51 -1.42
N HIS A 32 -1.22 -1.66 -1.96
CA HIS A 32 -0.80 -0.36 -2.49
C HIS A 32 -0.33 0.59 -1.37
N LEU A 33 -0.94 0.56 -0.19
CA LEU A 33 -0.49 1.33 0.95
C LEU A 33 0.89 0.84 1.44
N ALA A 34 1.15 -0.47 1.42
CA ALA A 34 2.44 -1.04 1.77
C ALA A 34 3.56 -0.51 0.85
N VAL A 35 3.36 -0.50 -0.47
CA VAL A 35 4.31 0.07 -1.45
C VAL A 35 4.60 1.55 -1.18
N ILE A 36 3.59 2.32 -0.75
CA ILE A 36 3.78 3.73 -0.40
C ILE A 36 4.70 3.83 0.82
N LEU A 37 4.41 3.07 1.88
CA LEU A 37 5.13 3.11 3.14
C LEU A 37 6.58 2.61 2.98
N GLU A 38 6.79 1.56 2.19
CA GLU A 38 8.10 1.02 1.83
C GLU A 38 8.98 2.13 1.25
N HIS A 39 8.53 2.75 0.14
CA HIS A 39 9.31 3.77 -0.55
C HIS A 39 9.44 5.08 0.24
N MET A 40 8.47 5.42 1.09
CA MET A 40 8.62 6.54 2.02
C MET A 40 9.73 6.26 3.05
N TYR A 41 9.79 5.04 3.57
CA TYR A 41 10.83 4.64 4.51
C TYR A 41 12.22 4.60 3.85
N GLU A 42 12.31 4.03 2.64
CA GLU A 42 13.55 4.08 1.85
C GLU A 42 13.99 5.52 1.59
N TRP A 43 13.04 6.42 1.30
CA TRP A 43 13.32 7.83 1.09
C TRP A 43 13.92 8.48 2.34
N ASP A 44 13.27 8.32 3.48
CA ASP A 44 13.68 9.01 4.72
C ASP A 44 14.99 8.46 5.30
N HIS A 45 15.21 7.14 5.16
CA HIS A 45 16.27 6.45 5.88
C HIS A 45 17.42 5.99 5.00
N PHE A 46 17.18 5.69 3.72
CA PHE A 46 18.12 4.94 2.89
C PHE A 46 18.56 5.65 1.61
N ARG A 47 17.92 6.75 1.21
CA ARG A 47 18.22 7.45 -0.05
C ARG A 47 19.70 7.81 -0.20
N GLN A 48 20.39 8.17 0.88
CA GLN A 48 21.81 8.52 0.87
C GLN A 48 22.75 7.36 0.48
N TRP A 49 22.29 6.11 0.58
CA TRP A 49 23.10 4.94 0.24
C TRP A 49 22.85 4.41 -1.17
N THR A 50 21.84 4.95 -1.87
CA THR A 50 21.48 4.50 -3.20
C THR A 50 21.70 5.63 -4.21
N LYS A 51 21.44 5.36 -5.49
CA LYS A 51 21.35 6.43 -6.49
C LYS A 51 20.20 7.38 -6.18
N ALA A 52 19.25 7.02 -5.30
CA ALA A 52 18.11 7.86 -4.99
C ALA A 52 18.48 9.20 -4.35
N GLY A 53 19.48 9.21 -3.49
CA GLY A 53 20.04 10.44 -2.90
C GLY A 53 20.96 11.22 -3.85
N LYS A 54 21.04 10.84 -5.12
CA LYS A 54 21.81 11.54 -6.16
C LYS A 54 20.92 11.88 -7.35
N GLU A 55 20.99 13.13 -7.81
CA GLU A 55 20.35 13.59 -9.04
C GLU A 55 18.87 13.17 -9.15
N LYS A 56 18.55 12.33 -10.14
CA LYS A 56 17.20 11.89 -10.49
C LYS A 56 16.85 10.50 -9.96
N GLY A 57 17.73 9.85 -9.18
CA GLY A 57 17.53 8.46 -8.78
C GLY A 57 16.29 8.23 -7.92
N GLY A 58 15.89 9.22 -7.10
CA GLY A 58 14.72 9.11 -6.23
C GLY A 58 13.38 9.19 -6.97
N LEU A 59 13.41 9.57 -8.26
CA LEU A 59 12.20 9.70 -9.06
C LEU A 59 11.49 8.37 -9.30
N SER A 60 12.18 7.23 -9.25
CA SER A 60 11.53 5.91 -9.37
C SER A 60 10.66 5.61 -8.17
N TRP A 61 11.16 5.83 -6.95
CA TRP A 61 10.41 5.64 -5.71
C TRP A 61 9.21 6.58 -5.65
N ILE A 62 9.41 7.86 -5.96
CA ILE A 62 8.31 8.84 -6.02
C ILE A 62 7.25 8.41 -7.05
N ARG A 63 7.67 7.90 -8.22
CA ARG A 63 6.73 7.41 -9.24
C ARG A 63 5.94 6.19 -8.74
N SER A 64 6.57 5.27 -8.00
CA SER A 64 5.89 4.13 -7.40
C SER A 64 4.84 4.58 -6.39
N ILE A 65 5.17 5.54 -5.52
CA ILE A 65 4.23 6.16 -4.57
C ILE A 65 3.05 6.80 -5.30
N ASP A 66 3.32 7.65 -6.31
CA ASP A 66 2.27 8.33 -7.09
C ASP A 66 1.33 7.33 -7.79
N ARG A 67 1.89 6.24 -8.32
CA ARG A 67 1.11 5.16 -8.95
C ARG A 67 0.23 4.45 -7.93
N ALA A 68 0.78 4.05 -6.79
CA ALA A 68 0.03 3.38 -5.73
C ALA A 68 -1.14 4.25 -5.21
N ARG A 69 -0.89 5.54 -4.95
CA ARG A 69 -1.94 6.51 -4.59
C ARG A 69 -3.03 6.63 -5.66
N THR A 70 -2.63 6.58 -6.94
CA THR A 70 -3.56 6.61 -8.08
C THR A 70 -4.44 5.36 -8.13
N GLU A 71 -3.87 4.17 -7.89
CA GLU A 71 -4.63 2.91 -7.85
C GLU A 71 -5.59 2.86 -6.65
N ILE A 72 -5.16 3.28 -5.45
CA ILE A 72 -6.05 3.44 -4.29
C ILE A 72 -7.21 4.40 -4.64
N SER A 73 -6.91 5.53 -5.28
CA SER A 73 -7.94 6.49 -5.69
C SER A 73 -8.93 5.92 -6.71
N LYS A 74 -8.48 5.04 -7.62
CA LYS A 74 -9.36 4.32 -8.56
C LYS A 74 -10.26 3.34 -7.80
N LEU A 75 -9.72 2.60 -6.83
CA LEU A 75 -10.49 1.69 -5.99
C LEU A 75 -11.54 2.46 -5.18
N PHE A 76 -11.20 3.60 -4.60
CA PHE A 76 -12.15 4.45 -3.88
C PHE A 76 -13.29 4.98 -4.77
N ARG A 77 -13.01 5.31 -6.04
CA ARG A 77 -14.07 5.73 -6.98
C ARG A 77 -15.05 4.60 -7.29
N ARG A 78 -14.58 3.36 -7.33
CA ARG A 78 -15.42 2.17 -7.60
C ARG A 78 -16.11 1.65 -6.34
N TYR A 79 -15.45 1.74 -5.19
CA TYR A 79 -15.87 1.20 -3.91
C TYR A 79 -15.65 2.25 -2.80
N PRO A 80 -16.54 3.24 -2.66
CA PRO A 80 -16.34 4.38 -1.75
C PRO A 80 -16.16 4.00 -0.28
N SER A 81 -16.72 2.88 0.17
CA SER A 81 -16.58 2.38 1.54
C SER A 81 -15.14 2.07 1.93
N LEU A 82 -14.27 1.74 0.96
CA LEU A 82 -12.85 1.47 1.22
C LEU A 82 -12.10 2.69 1.76
N ARG A 83 -12.55 3.91 1.43
CA ARG A 83 -11.91 5.15 1.91
C ARG A 83 -11.91 5.26 3.43
N ASN A 84 -13.00 4.83 4.06
CA ASN A 84 -13.14 4.90 5.51
C ASN A 84 -12.52 3.70 6.20
N LYS A 85 -12.36 2.57 5.51
CA LYS A 85 -11.77 1.34 6.05
C LYS A 85 -10.24 1.36 6.01
N LEU A 86 -9.65 1.79 4.90
CA LEU A 86 -8.20 1.67 4.69
C LEU A 86 -7.32 2.25 5.83
N PRO A 87 -7.66 3.40 6.46
CA PRO A 87 -6.87 3.94 7.57
C PRO A 87 -6.67 2.95 8.73
N ASP A 88 -7.66 2.10 9.01
CA ASP A 88 -7.61 1.11 10.10
C ASP A 88 -6.57 -0.01 9.84
N TYR A 89 -6.12 -0.15 8.58
CA TYR A 89 -5.17 -1.18 8.14
C TYR A 89 -3.76 -0.63 7.93
N LEU A 90 -3.46 0.58 8.40
CA LEU A 90 -2.14 1.19 8.28
C LEU A 90 -1.02 0.30 8.87
N GLU A 91 -1.25 -0.28 10.05
CA GLU A 91 -0.26 -1.16 10.69
C GLU A 91 -0.07 -2.48 9.94
N LEU A 92 -1.14 -3.02 9.32
CA LEU A 92 -1.01 -4.21 8.49
C LEU A 92 -0.22 -3.91 7.22
N ALA A 93 -0.53 -2.82 6.53
CA ALA A 93 0.23 -2.35 5.37
C ALA A 93 1.71 -2.08 5.73
N TRP A 94 1.98 -1.61 6.95
CA TRP A 94 3.35 -1.42 7.42
C TRP A 94 4.10 -2.75 7.60
N GLN A 95 3.43 -3.80 8.11
CA GLN A 95 4.05 -5.13 8.22
C GLN A 95 4.43 -5.67 6.85
N ASP A 96 3.55 -5.55 5.86
CA ASP A 96 3.83 -5.92 4.48
C ASP A 96 5.01 -5.11 3.91
N ALA A 97 5.05 -3.80 4.15
CA ALA A 97 6.15 -2.93 3.74
C ALA A 97 7.48 -3.34 4.39
N VAL A 98 7.46 -3.73 5.67
CA VAL A 98 8.65 -4.22 6.39
C VAL A 98 9.18 -5.51 5.78
N ASP A 99 8.32 -6.40 5.29
CA ASP A 99 8.74 -7.62 4.62
C ASP A 99 9.42 -7.33 3.27
N GLU A 100 8.89 -6.39 2.48
CA GLU A 100 9.55 -5.91 1.25
C GLU A 100 10.88 -5.21 1.55
N LEU A 101 10.93 -4.33 2.57
CA LEU A 101 12.17 -3.68 3.01
C LEU A 101 13.25 -4.68 3.42
N LYS A 102 12.88 -5.79 4.08
CA LYS A 102 13.84 -6.86 4.42
C LYS A 102 14.42 -7.53 3.18
N LEU A 103 13.60 -7.77 2.16
CA LEU A 103 14.06 -8.35 0.89
C LEU A 103 14.98 -7.37 0.18
N TRP A 104 14.56 -6.12 0.04
CA TRP A 104 15.35 -5.08 -0.59
C TRP A 104 16.71 -4.85 0.10
N LEU A 105 16.74 -4.82 1.43
CA LEU A 105 17.99 -4.70 2.20
C LEU A 105 18.95 -5.86 1.97
N LYS A 106 18.45 -7.08 1.73
CA LYS A 106 19.29 -8.22 1.33
C LYS A 106 19.86 -8.02 -0.07
N ASP A 107 19.02 -7.57 -1.01
CA ASP A 107 19.44 -7.34 -2.40
C ASP A 107 20.57 -6.30 -2.52
N ILE A 108 20.63 -5.34 -1.59
CA ILE A 108 21.70 -4.34 -1.53
C ILE A 108 22.82 -4.66 -0.52
N SER A 109 22.84 -5.89 0.04
CA SER A 109 23.83 -6.36 1.03
C SER A 109 23.91 -5.50 2.30
N LYS A 110 22.75 -5.15 2.85
CA LYS A 110 22.53 -4.32 4.05
C LYS A 110 21.66 -5.01 5.10
N GLU A 111 21.75 -6.32 5.21
CA GLU A 111 20.95 -7.16 6.11
C GLU A 111 21.10 -6.77 7.59
N SER A 112 22.25 -6.21 7.97
CA SER A 112 22.51 -5.73 9.34
C SER A 112 21.56 -4.61 9.79
N LEU A 113 20.86 -3.96 8.86
CA LEU A 113 19.89 -2.90 9.14
C LEU A 113 18.48 -3.39 9.37
N ILE A 114 18.19 -4.67 9.07
CA ILE A 114 16.86 -5.26 9.27
C ILE A 114 16.42 -5.15 10.74
N SER A 115 17.35 -5.29 11.68
CA SER A 115 17.08 -5.16 13.12
C SER A 115 16.71 -3.75 13.57
N GLN A 116 16.88 -2.74 12.71
CA GLN A 116 16.57 -1.34 12.99
C GLN A 116 15.21 -0.92 12.43
N LEU A 117 14.53 -1.78 11.66
CA LEU A 117 13.20 -1.49 11.15
C LEU A 117 12.20 -1.41 12.32
N PRO A 118 11.37 -0.35 12.40
CA PRO A 118 10.44 -0.19 13.51
C PRO A 118 9.30 -1.20 13.44
N SER A 119 8.88 -1.70 14.60
CA SER A 119 7.78 -2.67 14.71
C SER A 119 6.38 -2.05 14.54
N ARG A 120 6.28 -0.73 14.57
CA ARG A 120 5.06 0.05 14.30
C ARG A 120 5.31 1.03 13.17
N CYS A 121 4.24 1.37 12.45
CA CYS A 121 4.33 2.33 11.35
C CYS A 121 4.84 3.69 11.87
N PRO A 122 5.91 4.25 11.29
CA PRO A 122 6.42 5.55 11.69
C PRO A 122 5.66 6.73 11.04
N TYR A 123 4.71 6.46 10.15
CA TYR A 123 3.96 7.45 9.39
C TYR A 123 2.48 7.42 9.74
N THR A 124 1.78 8.53 9.55
CA THR A 124 0.31 8.52 9.56
C THR A 124 -0.26 8.15 8.19
N TYR A 125 -1.53 7.75 8.17
CA TYR A 125 -2.26 7.51 6.92
C TYR A 125 -2.30 8.76 6.04
N GLU A 126 -2.50 9.94 6.64
CA GLU A 126 -2.53 11.22 5.93
C GLU A 126 -1.20 11.53 5.27
N GLU A 127 -0.07 11.31 5.96
CA GLU A 127 1.27 11.46 5.40
C GLU A 127 1.47 10.52 4.22
N ALA A 128 1.11 9.23 4.39
CA ALA A 128 1.18 8.24 3.33
C ALA A 128 0.39 8.65 2.09
N MET A 129 -0.79 9.25 2.26
CA MET A 129 -1.65 9.62 1.13
C MET A 129 -1.33 10.99 0.51
N THR A 130 -0.64 11.89 1.22
CA THR A 130 -0.53 13.30 0.79
C THR A 130 0.88 13.87 0.73
N ARG A 131 1.88 13.29 1.42
CA ARG A 131 3.24 13.84 1.46
C ARG A 131 3.86 13.86 0.07
N ASP A 132 4.32 15.04 -0.35
CA ASP A 132 4.91 15.28 -1.68
C ASP A 132 6.44 15.28 -1.60
N LEU A 133 7.03 14.10 -1.78
CA LEU A 133 8.48 13.91 -1.72
C LEU A 133 9.23 14.64 -2.85
N ARG A 134 8.54 15.10 -3.92
CA ARG A 134 9.20 15.90 -4.98
C ARG A 134 9.67 17.24 -4.47
N ARG A 135 9.08 17.75 -3.39
CA ARG A 135 9.48 19.01 -2.73
C ARG A 135 10.72 18.86 -1.87
N GLU A 136 11.17 17.63 -1.65
CA GLU A 136 12.33 17.28 -0.82
C GLU A 136 13.55 16.82 -1.64
N LEU A 137 13.47 16.99 -2.97
CA LEU A 137 14.55 16.76 -3.95
C LEU A 137 15.57 17.89 -3.94
#